data_AF-A0A478FQR9-F1
#
_entry.id   AF-A0A478FQR9-F1
#
_cell.length_a   1.000
_cell.length_b   1.000
_cell.length_c   1.000
_cell.angle_alpha   90.00
_cell.angle_beta   90.00
_cell.angle_gamma   90.00
#
_symmetry.space_group_name_H-M   'P 1'
#
loop_
_entity.id
_entity.type
_entity.pdbx_description
1 polymer ?
#
loop_
_entity_poly.entity_id
_entity_poly.type
_entity_poly.pdbx_seq_one_letter_code
_entity_poly.pdbx_strand_id
1 'polypeptide(L)'
;MSTQAIGAAAAGTAILGGGGATIAYAAGAFDPTTYFYKANEDSEFKNTKEYIGDKPDQVKAWLIDNTKEKTYKGNLKTKLESGMDLRGIRDKPSTERINKLSTPNTLAQEEAKDIYDYTKEWCEFKKGLAYDKEKNNDDFENFKTVCFVNKIPKATQ
;
A
#
# COMPACT_ATOMS: atom_id res chain seq x y z
N MET A 1 -51.37 16.31 -18.55
CA MET A 1 -50.39 17.20 -17.89
C MET A 1 -50.14 16.68 -16.49
N SER A 2 -48.92 16.20 -16.22
CA SER A 2 -48.31 16.15 -14.89
C SER A 2 -46.86 15.72 -15.07
N THR A 3 -45.98 16.69 -15.28
CA THR A 3 -44.53 16.48 -15.29
C THR A 3 -44.07 16.78 -13.87
N GLN A 4 -43.84 15.76 -13.06
CA GLN A 4 -43.20 15.95 -11.76
C GLN A 4 -41.71 16.20 -12.02
N ALA A 5 -41.28 17.41 -11.68
CA ALA A 5 -39.89 17.84 -11.73
C ALA A 5 -39.04 16.94 -10.84
N ILE A 6 -38.28 16.03 -11.45
CA ILE A 6 -37.15 15.37 -10.78
C ILE A 6 -36.05 16.43 -10.72
N GLY A 7 -35.85 16.95 -9.51
CA GLY A 7 -34.86 17.97 -9.21
C GLY A 7 -33.48 17.59 -9.74
N ALA A 8 -32.91 18.50 -10.50
CA ALA A 8 -31.53 18.48 -10.92
C ALA A 8 -30.62 18.53 -9.69
N ALA A 9 -29.89 17.45 -9.45
CA ALA A 9 -28.60 17.47 -8.76
C ALA A 9 -27.57 16.79 -9.67
N ALA A 10 -27.38 17.40 -10.86
CA ALA A 10 -26.21 17.14 -11.68
C ALA A 10 -25.03 17.91 -11.09
N ALA A 11 -24.33 17.29 -10.13
CA ALA A 11 -23.05 17.77 -9.64
C ALA A 11 -21.95 16.83 -10.13
N GLY A 12 -21.26 17.27 -11.19
CA GLY A 12 -19.84 16.99 -11.38
C GLY A 12 -19.45 15.62 -11.93
N THR A 13 -19.66 15.38 -13.22
CA THR A 13 -18.76 14.52 -13.99
C THR A 13 -17.40 15.19 -14.15
N ALA A 14 -16.44 14.79 -13.30
CA ALA A 14 -14.99 14.82 -13.53
C ALA A 14 -14.42 13.80 -12.51
N ILE A 15 -13.68 12.75 -12.85
CA ILE A 15 -12.49 12.68 -13.70
C ILE A 15 -12.41 11.29 -14.34
N LEU A 16 -12.35 11.24 -15.66
CA LEU A 16 -11.83 10.11 -16.42
C LEU A 16 -10.31 10.08 -16.22
N GLY A 17 -9.81 9.17 -15.38
CA GLY A 17 -8.39 8.94 -15.15
C GLY A 17 -8.09 8.25 -13.81
N GLY A 18 -8.22 6.92 -13.77
CA GLY A 18 -7.64 5.99 -12.79
C GLY A 18 -7.56 6.39 -11.30
N GLY A 19 -8.55 5.96 -10.50
CA GLY A 19 -8.47 6.01 -9.03
C GLY A 19 -9.80 6.40 -8.38
N GLY A 20 -10.79 5.51 -8.43
CA GLY A 20 -12.13 5.78 -7.93
C GLY A 20 -12.24 5.77 -6.40
N ALA A 21 -12.03 6.92 -5.78
CA ALA A 21 -12.67 7.30 -4.51
C ALA A 21 -12.91 8.82 -4.53
N THR A 22 -14.11 9.20 -4.96
CA THR A 22 -14.62 10.57 -4.93
C THR A 22 -14.74 11.04 -3.47
N ILE A 23 -13.73 11.76 -2.97
CA ILE A 23 -13.81 12.43 -1.67
C ILE A 23 -14.57 13.74 -1.91
N ALA A 24 -15.89 13.71 -1.74
CA ALA A 24 -16.68 14.93 -1.62
C ALA A 24 -16.31 15.59 -0.28
N TYR A 25 -15.30 16.46 -0.31
CA TYR A 25 -14.91 17.32 0.80
C TYR A 25 -16.04 18.31 1.11
N ALA A 26 -17.01 17.87 1.93
CA ALA A 26 -17.91 18.78 2.64
C ALA A 26 -17.11 19.39 3.79
N ALA A 27 -16.66 20.64 3.62
CA ALA A 27 -16.00 21.43 4.65
C ALA A 27 -16.89 21.47 5.91
N GLY A 28 -16.58 20.66 6.92
CA GLY A 28 -17.28 20.64 8.21
C GLY A 28 -17.51 19.27 8.88
N ALA A 29 -17.25 18.14 8.23
CA ALA A 29 -17.44 16.81 8.82
C ALA A 29 -16.09 16.08 8.95
N PHE A 30 -15.68 15.79 10.19
CA PHE A 30 -14.53 15.00 10.63
C PHE A 30 -13.75 14.29 9.51
N ASP A 31 -12.52 14.74 9.24
CA ASP A 31 -11.62 14.06 8.31
C ASP A 31 -11.48 12.60 8.74
N PRO A 32 -11.93 11.62 7.92
CA PRO A 32 -11.81 10.23 8.30
C PRO A 32 -10.32 9.88 8.38
N THR A 33 -9.92 9.31 9.51
CA THR A 33 -8.56 8.80 9.73
C THR A 33 -8.19 7.85 8.58
N THR A 34 -7.18 8.20 7.77
CA THR A 34 -6.74 7.36 6.66
C THR A 34 -5.83 6.24 7.13
N TYR A 35 -5.60 5.25 6.28
CA TYR A 35 -4.65 4.16 6.55
C TYR A 35 -3.25 4.68 6.88
N PHE A 36 -2.72 5.59 6.07
CA PHE A 36 -1.39 6.15 6.31
C PHE A 36 -1.32 6.92 7.63
N TYR A 37 -2.32 7.75 7.90
CA TYR A 37 -2.38 8.52 9.14
C TYR A 37 -2.46 7.58 10.35
N LYS A 38 -3.37 6.60 10.31
CA LYS A 38 -3.55 5.62 11.39
C LYS A 38 -2.30 4.80 11.67
N ALA A 39 -1.62 4.34 10.61
CA ALA A 39 -0.38 3.58 10.74
C ALA A 39 0.78 4.43 11.29
N ASN A 40 0.87 5.70 10.92
CA ASN A 40 1.90 6.61 11.44
C ASN A 40 1.67 7.06 12.89
N GLU A 41 0.43 7.02 13.36
CA GLU A 41 0.11 7.24 14.78
C GLU A 41 0.40 6.02 15.65
N ASP A 42 0.51 4.83 15.05
CA ASP A 42 0.86 3.61 15.78
C ASP A 42 2.28 3.76 16.37
N SER A 43 2.36 3.69 17.71
CA SER A 43 3.60 3.89 18.45
C SER A 43 4.70 2.90 18.08
N GLU A 44 4.34 1.69 17.62
CA GLU A 44 5.31 0.72 17.12
C GLU A 44 5.98 1.24 15.84
N PHE A 45 5.19 1.82 14.93
CA PHE A 45 5.64 2.22 13.60
C PHE A 45 6.34 3.57 13.61
N LYS A 46 5.81 4.54 14.37
CA LYS A 46 6.28 5.93 14.39
C LYS A 46 7.81 6.06 14.58
N ASN A 47 8.38 5.22 15.43
CA ASN A 47 9.80 5.28 15.77
C ASN A 47 10.66 4.21 15.09
N THR A 48 10.09 3.04 14.76
CA THR A 48 10.87 1.89 14.30
C THR A 48 10.69 1.57 12.83
N LYS A 49 9.66 2.09 12.17
CA LYS A 49 9.37 1.80 10.76
C LYS A 49 9.20 3.05 9.91
N GLU A 50 9.45 2.92 8.62
CA GLU A 50 9.31 3.96 7.61
C GLU A 50 8.52 3.46 6.41
N TYR A 51 7.85 4.37 5.73
CA TYR A 51 7.04 4.04 4.57
C TYR A 51 7.93 3.65 3.38
N ILE A 52 7.59 2.57 2.67
CA ILE A 52 8.40 2.05 1.57
C ILE A 52 8.58 3.04 0.40
N GLY A 53 7.65 4.00 0.25
CA GLY A 53 7.71 5.04 -0.75
C GLY A 53 8.85 6.04 -0.54
N ASP A 54 9.31 6.19 0.71
CA ASP A 54 10.34 7.16 1.07
C ASP A 54 11.76 6.62 0.81
N LYS A 55 11.92 5.29 0.72
CA LYS A 55 13.22 4.59 0.63
C LYS A 55 13.30 3.57 -0.52
N PRO A 56 13.02 3.95 -1.78
CA PRO A 56 12.93 3.01 -2.89
C PRO A 56 14.18 2.14 -3.10
N ASP A 57 15.36 2.77 -3.15
CA ASP A 57 16.60 2.06 -3.46
C ASP A 57 17.02 1.11 -2.35
N GLN A 58 16.73 1.47 -1.09
CA GLN A 58 17.07 0.66 0.07
C GLN A 58 16.19 -0.58 0.15
N VAL A 59 14.87 -0.41 -0.03
CA VAL A 59 13.94 -1.54 -0.03
C VAL A 59 14.29 -2.50 -1.18
N LYS A 60 14.57 -1.99 -2.38
CA LYS A 60 15.02 -2.81 -3.52
C LYS A 60 16.30 -3.58 -3.20
N ALA A 61 17.30 -2.93 -2.60
CA ALA A 61 18.54 -3.59 -2.20
C ALA A 61 18.30 -4.70 -1.17
N TRP A 62 17.40 -4.49 -0.21
CA TRP A 62 17.02 -5.52 0.75
C TRP A 62 16.32 -6.70 0.12
N LEU A 63 15.40 -6.47 -0.82
CA LEU A 63 14.71 -7.54 -1.53
C LEU A 63 15.71 -8.48 -2.22
N ILE A 64 16.83 -7.95 -2.72
CA ILE A 64 17.92 -8.73 -3.31
C ILE A 64 18.74 -9.46 -2.23
N ASP A 65 19.09 -8.80 -1.13
CA ASP A 65 19.97 -9.35 -0.07
C ASP A 65 19.30 -10.49 0.74
N ASN A 66 19.77 -11.72 0.59
CA ASN A 66 19.19 -12.90 1.25
C ASN A 66 19.40 -12.96 2.78
N THR A 67 20.22 -12.06 3.34
CA THR A 67 20.52 -11.99 4.77
C THR A 67 19.66 -10.98 5.51
N LYS A 68 19.12 -9.98 4.81
CA LYS A 68 18.36 -8.87 5.40
C LYS A 68 16.86 -9.05 5.32
N GLU A 69 16.17 -8.47 6.28
CA GLU A 69 14.71 -8.28 6.25
C GLU A 69 13.92 -9.57 5.97
N LYS A 70 14.41 -10.72 6.47
CA LYS A 70 13.81 -12.05 6.22
C LYS A 70 12.34 -12.12 6.62
N THR A 71 12.00 -11.54 7.78
CA THR A 71 10.62 -11.46 8.26
C THR A 71 9.74 -10.62 7.33
N TYR A 72 10.22 -9.44 6.92
CA TYR A 72 9.50 -8.60 5.97
C TYR A 72 9.27 -9.31 4.64
N LYS A 73 10.29 -9.98 4.09
CA LYS A 73 10.14 -10.75 2.83
C LYS A 73 9.14 -11.90 2.96
N GLY A 74 9.16 -12.63 4.06
CA GLY A 74 8.20 -13.71 4.32
C GLY A 74 6.76 -13.20 4.42
N ASN A 75 6.57 -12.07 5.12
CA ASN A 75 5.28 -11.40 5.19
C ASN A 75 4.84 -10.88 3.82
N LEU A 76 5.71 -10.19 3.10
CA LEU A 76 5.43 -9.66 1.75
C LEU A 76 5.05 -10.80 0.80
N LYS A 77 5.79 -11.90 0.79
CA LYS A 77 5.45 -13.11 0.03
C LYS A 77 4.03 -13.57 0.35
N THR A 78 3.75 -13.77 1.63
CA THR A 78 2.45 -14.28 2.10
C THR A 78 1.31 -13.36 1.66
N LYS A 79 1.48 -12.04 1.78
CA LYS A 79 0.44 -11.06 1.42
C LYS A 79 0.29 -10.88 -0.08
N LEU A 80 1.39 -10.96 -0.83
CA LEU A 80 1.34 -11.06 -2.27
C LEU A 80 0.50 -12.29 -2.63
N GLU A 81 0.82 -13.48 -2.15
CA GLU A 81 0.06 -14.72 -2.44
C GLU A 81 -1.41 -14.63 -2.02
N SER A 82 -1.72 -14.07 -0.85
CA SER A 82 -3.04 -14.20 -0.21
C SER A 82 -4.08 -13.14 -0.61
N GLY A 83 -3.73 -12.03 -1.24
CA GLY A 83 -4.77 -11.04 -1.59
C GLY A 83 -4.35 -9.61 -1.95
N MET A 84 -3.06 -9.29 -2.01
CA MET A 84 -2.65 -8.00 -2.59
C MET A 84 -2.92 -8.01 -4.09
N ASP A 85 -3.99 -7.32 -4.49
CA ASP A 85 -4.42 -7.24 -5.88
C ASP A 85 -4.61 -5.78 -6.31
N LEU A 86 -4.14 -5.48 -7.52
CA LEU A 86 -4.25 -4.21 -8.22
C LEU A 86 -5.03 -4.39 -9.53
N ARG A 87 -6.07 -5.24 -9.54
CA ARG A 87 -6.86 -5.57 -10.75
C ARG A 87 -7.14 -4.35 -11.62
N GLY A 88 -6.71 -4.42 -12.87
CA GLY A 88 -6.94 -3.37 -13.87
C GLY A 88 -6.00 -2.17 -13.78
N ILE A 89 -5.07 -2.15 -12.82
CA ILE A 89 -4.01 -1.14 -12.70
C ILE A 89 -2.67 -1.75 -13.10
N ARG A 90 -2.30 -2.89 -12.50
CA ARG A 90 -1.04 -3.57 -12.76
C ARG A 90 -1.15 -5.06 -12.51
N ASP A 91 -0.48 -5.84 -13.37
CA ASP A 91 -0.35 -7.28 -13.17
C ASP A 91 0.56 -7.59 -11.99
N LYS A 92 0.09 -8.52 -11.16
CA LYS A 92 0.84 -9.04 -10.03
C LYS A 92 2.11 -9.77 -10.49
N PRO A 93 3.23 -9.66 -9.76
CA PRO A 93 4.42 -10.46 -10.03
C PRO A 93 4.09 -11.96 -10.09
N SER A 94 4.79 -12.69 -10.96
CA SER A 94 4.56 -14.13 -11.13
C SER A 94 4.82 -14.90 -9.83
N THR A 95 4.14 -16.02 -9.65
CA THR A 95 4.35 -16.92 -8.49
C THR A 95 5.82 -17.35 -8.37
N GLU A 96 6.51 -17.57 -9.49
CA GLU A 96 7.94 -17.88 -9.49
C GLU A 96 8.77 -16.76 -8.87
N ARG A 97 8.52 -15.50 -9.26
CA ARG A 97 9.19 -14.33 -8.68
C ARG A 97 8.86 -14.15 -7.21
N ILE A 98 7.59 -14.30 -6.84
CA ILE A 98 7.15 -14.21 -5.44
C ILE A 98 7.85 -15.26 -4.57
N ASN A 99 8.02 -16.49 -5.07
CA ASN A 99 8.72 -17.54 -4.35
C ASN A 99 10.20 -17.24 -4.10
N LYS A 100 10.84 -16.40 -4.92
CA LYS A 100 12.23 -15.95 -4.70
C LYS A 100 12.38 -14.98 -3.52
N LEU A 101 11.29 -14.47 -2.95
CA LEU A 101 11.34 -13.71 -1.69
C LEU A 101 11.74 -14.60 -0.49
N SER A 102 11.56 -15.93 -0.60
CA SER A 102 11.99 -16.87 0.43
C SER A 102 13.50 -17.09 0.40
N THR A 103 14.18 -16.89 1.53
CA THR A 103 15.58 -17.33 1.73
C THR A 103 15.68 -18.86 1.52
N PRO A 104 16.73 -19.39 0.85
CA PRO A 104 17.98 -18.75 0.42
C PRO A 104 17.96 -18.12 -0.98
N ASN A 105 16.80 -18.02 -1.61
CA ASN A 105 16.71 -17.49 -2.97
C ASN A 105 17.15 -16.02 -3.02
N THR A 106 17.73 -15.64 -4.16
CA THR A 106 18.15 -14.26 -4.45
C THR A 106 17.33 -13.77 -5.63
N LEU A 107 16.72 -12.60 -5.47
CA LEU A 107 16.03 -11.91 -6.55
C LEU A 107 17.05 -11.22 -7.45
N ALA A 108 16.87 -11.32 -8.76
CA ALA A 108 17.59 -10.43 -9.67
C ALA A 108 17.10 -8.98 -9.46
N GLN A 109 17.93 -7.99 -9.83
CA GLN A 109 17.60 -6.57 -9.63
C GLN A 109 16.29 -6.16 -10.31
N GLU A 110 16.03 -6.66 -11.51
CA GLU A 110 14.79 -6.48 -12.27
C GLU A 110 13.58 -7.03 -11.51
N GLU A 111 13.71 -8.20 -10.89
CA GLU A 111 12.63 -8.87 -10.15
C GLU A 111 12.34 -8.16 -8.83
N ALA A 112 13.39 -7.73 -8.12
CA ALA A 112 13.25 -6.91 -6.92
C ALA A 112 12.59 -5.57 -7.23
N LYS A 113 12.95 -4.94 -8.35
CA LYS A 113 12.31 -3.71 -8.83
C LYS A 113 10.82 -3.95 -9.13
N ASP A 114 10.48 -5.02 -9.85
CA ASP A 114 9.10 -5.36 -10.19
C ASP A 114 8.23 -5.57 -8.94
N ILE A 115 8.71 -6.39 -7.99
CA ILE A 115 8.04 -6.63 -6.71
C ILE A 115 7.89 -5.34 -5.91
N TYR A 116 8.95 -4.54 -5.82
CA TYR A 116 8.90 -3.26 -5.12
C TYR A 116 7.87 -2.32 -5.74
N ASP A 117 7.89 -2.14 -7.06
CA ASP A 117 7.02 -1.18 -7.73
C ASP A 117 5.55 -1.63 -7.61
N TYR A 118 5.25 -2.92 -7.74
CA TYR A 118 3.90 -3.46 -7.50
C TYR A 118 3.44 -3.20 -6.05
N THR A 119 4.30 -3.51 -5.09
CA THR A 119 4.01 -3.31 -3.65
C THR A 119 3.79 -1.83 -3.35
N LYS A 120 4.63 -0.96 -3.90
CA LYS A 120 4.51 0.50 -3.77
C LYS A 120 3.19 0.97 -4.33
N GLU A 121 2.82 0.61 -5.56
CA GLU A 121 1.55 1.01 -6.15
C GLU A 121 0.36 0.56 -5.31
N TRP A 122 0.39 -0.67 -4.77
CA TRP A 122 -0.65 -1.16 -3.87
C TRP A 122 -0.72 -0.32 -2.60
N CYS A 123 0.42 0.02 -2.02
CA CYS A 123 0.50 0.91 -0.87
C CYS A 123 -0.02 2.31 -1.18
N GLU A 124 0.33 2.89 -2.33
CA GLU A 124 -0.14 4.21 -2.77
C GLU A 124 -1.66 4.23 -2.99
N PHE A 125 -2.22 3.14 -3.53
CA PHE A 125 -3.66 2.97 -3.68
C PHE A 125 -4.37 2.90 -2.31
N LYS A 126 -3.81 2.14 -1.36
CA LYS A 126 -4.42 1.93 -0.05
C LYS A 126 -4.22 3.11 0.92
N LYS A 127 -3.14 3.89 0.80
CA LYS A 127 -2.74 4.90 1.80
C LYS A 127 -3.83 5.95 2.09
N GLY A 128 -4.62 6.30 1.09
CA GLY A 128 -5.68 7.32 1.16
C GLY A 128 -7.04 6.79 1.58
N LEU A 129 -7.20 5.47 1.74
CA LEU A 129 -8.47 4.89 2.16
C LEU A 129 -8.77 5.22 3.63
N ALA A 130 -10.03 5.46 3.93
CA ALA A 130 -10.52 5.66 5.30
C ALA A 130 -10.38 4.36 6.11
N TYR A 131 -9.79 4.46 7.30
CA TYR A 131 -9.70 3.38 8.26
C TYR A 131 -11.03 3.20 8.99
N ASP A 132 -11.55 1.97 8.97
CA ASP A 132 -12.71 1.55 9.72
C ASP A 132 -12.43 0.14 10.26
N LYS A 133 -12.23 0.04 11.58
CA LYS A 133 -11.87 -1.20 12.25
C LYS A 133 -12.88 -2.34 12.02
N GLU A 134 -14.15 -2.02 11.81
CA GLU A 134 -15.18 -3.05 11.61
C GLU A 134 -15.24 -3.52 10.15
N LYS A 135 -14.86 -2.66 9.20
CA LYS A 135 -15.02 -2.95 7.77
C LYS A 135 -13.74 -3.41 7.10
N ASN A 136 -12.58 -2.91 7.51
CA ASN A 136 -11.37 -3.03 6.71
C ASN A 136 -10.09 -3.24 7.54
N ASN A 137 -10.21 -3.81 8.74
CA ASN A 137 -9.07 -4.09 9.60
C ASN A 137 -8.04 -5.03 8.97
N ASP A 138 -8.47 -6.09 8.28
CA ASP A 138 -7.53 -7.03 7.66
C ASP A 138 -6.72 -6.39 6.53
N ASP A 139 -7.39 -5.56 5.72
CA ASP A 139 -6.75 -4.77 4.66
C ASP A 139 -5.77 -3.73 5.26
N PHE A 140 -6.15 -3.11 6.38
CA PHE A 140 -5.28 -2.20 7.11
C PHE A 140 -4.06 -2.90 7.74
N GLU A 141 -4.23 -4.08 8.32
CA GLU A 141 -3.10 -4.85 8.86
C GLU A 141 -2.17 -5.35 7.75
N ASN A 142 -2.72 -5.72 6.59
CA ASN A 142 -1.91 -5.99 5.39
C ASN A 142 -1.12 -4.74 4.98
N PHE A 143 -1.78 -3.57 4.96
CA PHE A 143 -1.14 -2.29 4.66
C PHE A 143 0.01 -1.98 5.60
N LYS A 144 -0.21 -2.04 6.91
CA LYS A 144 0.86 -1.90 7.91
C LYS A 144 2.02 -2.85 7.65
N THR A 145 1.71 -4.12 7.37
CA THR A 145 2.70 -5.17 7.24
C THR A 145 3.64 -4.99 6.05
N VAL A 146 3.10 -4.56 4.89
CA VAL A 146 3.88 -4.53 3.63
C VAL A 146 4.35 -3.13 3.24
N CYS A 147 3.66 -2.08 3.71
CA CYS A 147 3.95 -0.69 3.33
C CYS A 147 4.89 0.03 4.28
N PHE A 148 5.21 -0.57 5.43
CA PHE A 148 6.15 -0.04 6.39
C PHE A 148 7.27 -1.05 6.66
N VAL A 149 8.50 -0.61 6.46
CA VAL A 149 9.72 -1.39 6.66
C VAL A 149 10.49 -0.87 7.86
N ASN A 150 11.37 -1.69 8.45
CA ASN A 150 12.19 -1.23 9.57
C ASN A 150 13.04 -0.02 9.14
N LYS A 151 13.10 1.00 10.00
CA LYS A 151 14.05 2.10 9.82
C LYS A 151 15.44 1.55 9.92
N ILE A 152 16.28 1.92 8.95
CA ILE A 152 17.71 1.68 9.09
C ILE A 152 18.22 2.60 10.20
N PRO A 153 18.94 2.11 11.20
CA PRO A 153 19.72 2.98 12.07
C PRO A 153 20.58 3.86 11.16
N LYS A 154 20.40 5.18 11.22
CA LYS A 154 21.38 6.08 10.61
C LYS A 154 22.72 5.70 11.21
N ALA A 155 23.67 5.27 10.37
CA ALA A 155 25.04 5.10 10.83
C ALA A 155 25.44 6.42 11.48
N THR A 156 25.66 6.40 12.80
CA THR A 156 26.21 7.52 13.53
C THR A 156 27.59 7.76 12.93
N GLN A 157 27.72 8.78 12.09
CA GLN A 157 29.01 9.28 11.63
C GLN A 157 29.72 10.01 12.77
#